data_AF-A0A3B8R534-F1
#
_entry.id   AF-A0A3B8R534-F1
#
_cell.length_a   1.000
_cell.length_b   1.000
_cell.length_c   1.000
_cell.angle_alpha   90.00
_cell.angle_beta   90.00
_cell.angle_gamma   90.00
#
_symmetry.space_group_name_H-M   'P 1'
#
loop_
_entity.id
_entity.type
_entity.pdbx_description
1 polymer ?
#
loop_
_entity_poly.entity_id
_entity_poly.type
_entity_poly.pdbx_seq_one_letter_code
_entity_poly.pdbx_strand_id
1 'polypeptide(L)'
;MSDLPVWGSNRPSVLSWMAIDDESGRQVLGEANPSLFAKTLNQAARARGVPLLLPLWDLEDSRGVSSSEIWGRFLGRIEAASKRYSPDKILVFRAESEFSNQWRGDWSLGEGGQWRSGTVYGESQAQLATALVGVLASVLSEQYAVTSTRSEVRLTVEGITEIQDYAEVSRYLEGLTQVMSVQPVRILTDMVEFKLRSEGEVQQIIDVIALDRKLSLLRLDESSSTLWYRWTP
;
A
#
# COMPACT_ATOMS: atom_id res chain seq x y z
N MET A 1 -10.10 3.81 -24.30
CA MET A 1 -9.59 2.69 -23.48
C MET A 1 -8.66 3.31 -22.46
N SER A 2 -9.15 3.52 -21.23
CA SER A 2 -8.40 4.14 -20.15
C SER A 2 -7.82 3.00 -19.31
N ASP A 3 -6.53 2.75 -19.46
CA ASP A 3 -5.80 1.77 -18.64
C ASP A 3 -5.54 2.43 -17.28
N LEU A 4 -6.47 2.21 -16.34
CA LEU A 4 -6.32 2.68 -14.97
C LEU A 4 -5.39 1.72 -14.23
N PRO A 5 -4.28 2.20 -13.65
CA PRO A 5 -3.38 1.34 -12.88
C PRO A 5 -4.15 0.58 -11.80
N VAL A 6 -4.04 -0.74 -11.84
CA VAL A 6 -4.72 -1.64 -10.90
C VAL A 6 -3.97 -1.62 -9.57
N TRP A 7 -4.67 -1.23 -8.51
CA TRP A 7 -4.13 -1.16 -7.15
C TRP A 7 -3.76 -2.57 -6.63
N GLY A 8 -2.52 -2.77 -6.18
CA GLY A 8 -2.05 -4.03 -5.58
C GLY A 8 -2.65 -4.41 -4.22
N SER A 9 -2.36 -5.64 -3.80
CA SER A 9 -2.87 -6.29 -2.58
C SER A 9 -2.35 -5.65 -1.28
N ASN A 10 -1.14 -5.09 -1.26
CA ASN A 10 -0.56 -4.43 -0.08
C ASN A 10 -0.94 -2.94 -0.07
N ARG A 11 -1.83 -2.55 0.86
CA ARG A 11 -2.37 -1.18 0.93
C ARG A 11 -1.70 -0.43 2.07
N PRO A 12 -0.87 0.59 1.78
CA PRO A 12 -0.18 1.34 2.81
C PRO A 12 -1.20 2.10 3.67
N SER A 13 -1.16 1.88 4.97
CA SER A 13 -1.93 2.62 5.96
C SER A 13 -1.59 4.12 5.91
N VAL A 14 -2.61 4.97 5.97
CA VAL A 14 -2.44 6.43 5.90
C VAL A 14 -3.01 7.09 7.15
N LEU A 15 -2.13 7.45 8.10
CA LEU A 15 -2.54 8.23 9.27
C LEU A 15 -2.77 9.69 8.86
N SER A 16 -3.95 10.22 9.21
CA SER A 16 -4.43 11.48 8.68
C SER A 16 -4.69 12.52 9.76
N TRP A 17 -3.77 13.48 9.88
CA TRP A 17 -3.92 14.66 10.73
C TRP A 17 -4.62 15.77 9.96
N MET A 18 -5.83 16.15 10.39
CA MET A 18 -6.67 17.06 9.63
C MET A 18 -7.21 18.20 10.50
N ALA A 19 -7.17 19.43 9.99
CA ALA A 19 -7.80 20.59 10.58
C ALA A 19 -8.77 21.25 9.60
N ILE A 20 -10.00 21.51 10.01
CA ILE A 20 -11.02 22.17 9.19
C ILE A 20 -11.44 23.47 9.89
N ASP A 21 -11.38 24.58 9.17
CA ASP A 21 -11.85 25.89 9.61
C ASP A 21 -13.16 26.20 8.89
N ASP A 22 -14.25 26.17 9.63
CA ASP A 22 -15.60 26.50 9.14
C ASP A 22 -16.19 27.68 9.93
N GLU A 23 -17.48 27.99 9.74
CA GLU A 23 -18.13 29.10 10.45
C GLU A 23 -18.13 28.94 11.98
N SER A 24 -17.97 27.72 12.50
CA SER A 24 -17.83 27.42 13.93
C SER A 24 -16.39 27.53 14.44
N GLY A 25 -15.44 27.80 13.54
CA GLY A 25 -14.01 27.92 13.80
C GLY A 25 -13.25 26.62 13.55
N ARG A 26 -11.96 26.65 13.87
CA ARG A 26 -11.04 25.55 13.59
C ARG A 26 -11.24 24.34 14.47
N GLN A 27 -11.44 23.19 13.84
CA GLN A 27 -11.59 21.90 14.48
C GLN A 27 -10.57 20.88 13.95
N VAL A 28 -10.01 20.07 14.84
CA VAL A 28 -9.18 18.91 14.47
C VAL A 28 -10.08 17.69 14.36
N LEU A 29 -9.88 16.90 13.30
CA LEU A 29 -10.60 15.65 13.13
C LEU A 29 -9.89 14.53 13.88
N GLY A 30 -10.60 13.90 14.79
CA GLY A 30 -10.21 12.65 15.44
C GLY A 30 -11.27 11.58 15.23
N GLU A 31 -10.92 10.33 15.54
CA GLU A 31 -11.81 9.17 15.36
C GLU A 31 -13.16 9.34 16.07
N ALA A 32 -13.17 9.95 17.25
CA ALA A 32 -14.35 10.10 18.09
C ALA A 32 -15.37 11.17 17.63
N ASN A 33 -15.02 12.03 16.65
CA ASN A 33 -15.89 13.15 16.25
C ASN A 33 -16.16 13.15 14.73
N PRO A 34 -17.17 12.39 14.26
CA PRO A 34 -17.41 12.20 12.84
C PRO A 34 -18.20 13.38 12.25
N SER A 35 -17.49 14.45 11.89
CA SER A 35 -18.00 15.54 11.06
C SER A 35 -18.52 15.01 9.71
N LEU A 36 -19.33 15.81 9.00
CA LEU A 36 -19.79 15.45 7.64
C LEU A 36 -18.60 15.14 6.72
N PHE A 37 -17.57 15.99 6.76
CA PHE A 37 -16.32 15.77 6.05
C PHE A 37 -15.70 14.40 6.38
N ALA A 38 -15.53 14.07 7.67
CA ALA A 38 -14.91 12.81 8.09
C ALA A 38 -15.71 11.58 7.63
N LYS A 39 -17.05 11.64 7.67
CA LYS A 39 -17.92 10.56 7.17
C LYS A 39 -17.75 10.36 5.66
N THR A 40 -17.81 11.44 4.87
CA THR A 40 -17.66 11.35 3.41
C THR A 40 -16.25 10.91 3.03
N LEU A 41 -15.23 11.41 3.72
CA LEU A 41 -13.84 11.01 3.53
C LEU A 41 -13.68 9.49 3.73
N ASN A 42 -14.15 8.95 4.85
CA ASN A 42 -14.08 7.53 5.15
C ASN A 42 -14.84 6.67 4.14
N GLN A 43 -16.03 7.11 3.71
CA GLN A 43 -16.81 6.42 2.69
C GLN A 43 -16.08 6.39 1.34
N ALA A 44 -15.58 7.54 0.89
CA ALA A 44 -14.85 7.66 -0.37
C ALA A 44 -13.55 6.83 -0.33
N ALA A 45 -12.83 6.86 0.79
CA ALA A 45 -11.59 6.12 0.99
C ALA A 45 -11.81 4.62 0.93
N ARG A 46 -12.85 4.10 1.60
CA ARG A 46 -13.25 2.69 1.50
C ARG A 46 -13.61 2.30 0.06
N ALA A 47 -14.37 3.14 -0.64
CA ALA A 47 -14.78 2.88 -2.03
C ALA A 47 -13.59 2.85 -3.00
N ARG A 48 -12.57 3.68 -2.77
CA ARG A 48 -11.36 3.70 -3.60
C ARG A 48 -10.27 2.73 -3.13
N GLY A 49 -10.36 2.24 -1.90
CA GLY A 49 -9.38 1.35 -1.32
C GLY A 49 -8.20 2.01 -0.61
N VAL A 50 -8.33 3.28 -0.24
CA VAL A 50 -7.36 4.00 0.60
C VAL A 50 -7.62 3.63 2.07
N PRO A 51 -6.70 2.95 2.78
CA PRO A 51 -6.87 2.64 4.21
C PRO A 51 -6.51 3.88 5.06
N LEU A 52 -7.43 4.84 5.14
CA LEU A 52 -7.29 6.02 5.98
C LEU A 52 -7.53 5.69 7.46
N LEU A 53 -6.67 6.22 8.31
CA LEU A 53 -6.78 6.21 9.76
C LEU A 53 -6.79 7.65 10.27
N LEU A 54 -7.67 7.96 11.21
CA LEU A 54 -7.64 9.22 11.95
C LEU A 54 -6.93 8.99 13.30
N PRO A 55 -6.23 9.99 13.86
CA PRO A 55 -5.73 9.89 15.22
C PRO A 55 -6.89 9.78 16.21
N LEU A 56 -6.60 9.22 17.39
CA LEU A 56 -7.57 9.18 18.49
C LEU A 56 -7.90 10.61 18.95
N TRP A 57 -6.93 11.51 18.82
CA TRP A 57 -6.97 12.89 19.28
C TRP A 57 -7.22 12.96 20.79
N ASP A 58 -6.51 12.10 21.53
CA ASP A 58 -6.54 12.03 22.98
C ASP A 58 -5.59 13.05 23.64
N LEU A 59 -5.44 12.97 24.96
CA LEU A 59 -4.53 13.87 25.69
C LEU A 59 -3.05 13.67 25.31
N GLU A 60 -2.66 12.48 24.85
CA GLU A 60 -1.30 12.20 24.41
C GLU A 60 -1.04 12.82 23.04
N ASP A 61 -1.98 12.67 22.09
CA ASP A 61 -1.90 13.29 20.77
C ASP A 61 -1.87 14.82 20.86
N SER A 62 -2.80 15.40 21.63
CA SER A 62 -2.91 16.86 21.77
C SER A 62 -1.74 17.51 22.52
N ARG A 63 -0.93 16.72 23.24
CA ARG A 63 0.37 17.16 23.79
C ARG A 63 1.50 17.09 22.77
N GLY A 64 1.44 16.12 21.87
CA GLY A 64 2.45 15.91 20.83
C GLY A 64 2.34 16.89 19.66
N VAL A 65 1.11 17.23 19.26
CA VAL A 65 0.79 18.12 18.14
C VAL A 65 -0.42 18.98 18.47
N SER A 66 -0.31 20.28 18.25
CA SER A 66 -1.40 21.24 18.40
C SER A 66 -2.23 21.43 17.12
N SER A 67 -3.47 21.93 17.27
CA SER A 67 -4.32 22.34 16.12
C SER A 67 -3.61 23.34 15.19
N SER A 68 -2.86 24.29 15.75
CA SER A 68 -2.08 25.27 14.99
C SER A 68 -0.91 24.64 14.23
N GLU A 69 -0.28 23.58 14.76
CA GLU A 69 0.78 22.85 14.06
C GLU A 69 0.20 22.00 12.90
N ILE A 70 -0.99 21.42 13.05
CA ILE A 70 -1.71 20.78 11.94
C ILE A 70 -2.07 21.81 10.87
N TRP A 71 -2.63 22.94 11.29
CA TRP A 71 -3.01 24.04 10.39
C TRP A 71 -1.83 24.65 9.63
N GLY A 72 -0.72 24.87 10.33
CA GLY A 72 0.52 25.35 9.72
C GLY A 72 1.30 24.25 9.01
N ARG A 73 0.83 23.00 9.07
CA ARG A 73 1.45 21.81 8.48
C ARG A 73 2.92 21.68 8.89
N PHE A 74 3.19 21.72 10.19
CA PHE A 74 4.52 21.53 10.76
C PHE A 74 4.93 20.05 10.64
N LEU A 75 5.30 19.63 9.43
CA LEU A 75 5.40 18.22 9.04
C LEU A 75 6.31 17.39 9.96
N GLY A 76 7.46 17.93 10.39
CA GLY A 76 8.37 17.22 11.30
C GLY A 76 7.81 16.98 12.70
N ARG A 77 6.97 17.90 13.22
CA ARG A 77 6.25 17.71 14.50
C ARG A 77 5.20 16.61 14.37
N ILE A 78 4.43 16.69 13.29
CA ILE A 78 3.35 15.74 13.00
C ILE A 78 3.92 14.34 12.75
N GLU A 79 5.03 14.24 12.04
CA GLU A 79 5.77 13.00 11.82
C GLU A 79 6.27 12.38 13.14
N ALA A 80 6.82 13.19 14.04
CA ALA A 80 7.25 12.72 15.36
C ALA A 80 6.09 12.16 16.19
N ALA A 81 4.93 12.83 16.21
CA ALA A 81 3.75 12.35 16.93
C ALA A 81 3.11 11.11 16.26
N SER A 82 3.25 10.99 14.94
CA SER A 82 2.71 9.85 14.18
C SER A 82 3.40 8.52 14.51
N LYS A 83 4.60 8.55 15.10
CA LYS A 83 5.38 7.33 15.41
C LYS A 83 4.63 6.31 16.26
N ARG A 84 3.74 6.75 17.17
CA ARG A 84 2.96 5.83 18.03
C ARG A 84 1.98 4.96 17.25
N TYR A 85 1.59 5.38 16.05
CA TYR A 85 0.64 4.68 15.19
C TYR A 85 1.33 3.77 14.15
N SER A 86 2.65 3.87 14.00
CA SER A 86 3.43 3.14 12.98
C SER A 86 2.80 3.11 11.57
N PRO A 87 2.38 4.27 11.00
CA PRO A 87 1.74 4.28 9.69
C PRO A 87 2.75 4.12 8.55
N ASP A 88 2.30 3.61 7.40
CA ASP A 88 3.11 3.54 6.18
C ASP A 88 3.22 4.90 5.48
N LYS A 89 2.25 5.79 5.70
CA LYS A 89 2.23 7.16 5.18
C LYS A 89 1.49 8.09 6.15
N ILE A 90 1.87 9.36 6.13
CA ILE A 90 1.23 10.41 6.92
C ILE A 90 0.60 11.41 5.96
N LEU A 91 -0.68 11.68 6.18
CA LEU A 91 -1.42 12.76 5.54
C LEU A 91 -1.59 13.90 6.53
N VAL A 92 -1.19 15.10 6.11
CA VAL A 92 -1.50 16.35 6.80
C VAL A 92 -2.41 17.17 5.90
N PHE A 93 -3.60 17.51 6.41
CA PHE A 93 -4.61 18.23 5.66
C PHE A 93 -5.12 19.43 6.44
N ARG A 94 -5.31 20.55 5.74
CA ARG A 94 -6.09 21.67 6.25
C ARG A 94 -7.11 22.10 5.23
N ALA A 95 -8.27 22.55 5.69
CA ALA A 95 -9.28 23.14 4.82
C ALA A 95 -9.93 24.36 5.44
N GLU A 96 -10.26 25.35 4.61
CA GLU A 96 -11.05 26.53 4.96
C GLU A 96 -12.16 26.74 3.93
N SER A 97 -13.24 27.36 4.39
CA SER A 97 -14.22 27.97 3.50
C SER A 97 -13.71 29.33 3.03
N GLU A 98 -13.64 29.53 1.71
CA GLU A 98 -13.37 30.81 1.07
C GLU A 98 -14.66 31.61 0.87
N PHE A 99 -14.51 32.86 0.39
CA PHE A 99 -15.63 33.67 -0.05
C PHE A 99 -16.41 32.94 -1.16
N SER A 100 -17.75 32.93 -1.10
CA SER A 100 -18.69 32.19 -1.98
C SER A 100 -18.98 30.71 -1.64
N ASN A 101 -18.73 30.27 -0.40
CA ASN A 101 -18.97 28.89 0.07
C ASN A 101 -18.15 27.82 -0.66
N GLN A 102 -17.08 28.23 -1.35
CA GLN A 102 -16.11 27.32 -1.93
C GLN A 102 -15.12 26.87 -0.85
N TRP A 103 -14.85 25.58 -0.82
CA TRP A 103 -13.85 25.00 0.06
C TRP A 103 -12.51 24.87 -0.65
N ARG A 104 -11.45 25.26 0.04
CA ARG A 104 -10.08 24.99 -0.36
C ARG A 104 -9.42 24.09 0.68
N GLY A 105 -8.72 23.06 0.20
CA GLY A 105 -7.98 22.13 1.05
C GLY A 105 -6.55 21.96 0.59
N ASP A 106 -5.58 22.25 1.45
CA ASP A 106 -4.17 21.95 1.17
C ASP A 106 -3.80 20.62 1.83
N TRP A 107 -3.18 19.71 1.07
CA TRP A 107 -2.74 18.38 1.57
C TRP A 107 -1.23 18.15 1.42
N SER A 108 -0.64 17.40 2.34
CA SER A 108 0.75 16.92 2.39
C SER A 108 0.69 15.41 2.62
N LEU A 109 1.23 14.59 1.73
CA LEU A 109 1.30 13.14 1.91
C LEU A 109 2.76 12.69 1.83
N GLY A 110 3.22 11.97 2.84
CA GLY A 110 4.63 11.58 2.92
C GLY A 110 5.06 10.92 4.21
N GLU A 111 6.34 10.63 4.30
CA GLU A 111 7.08 10.14 5.47
C GLU A 111 8.59 10.28 5.21
N GLY A 112 9.42 10.15 6.25
CA GLY A 112 10.87 10.17 6.14
C GLY A 112 11.43 11.47 5.54
N GLY A 113 10.74 12.59 5.78
CA GLY A 113 11.08 13.88 5.16
C GLY A 113 10.77 14.00 3.66
N GLN A 114 10.20 12.97 3.02
CA GLN A 114 9.78 13.01 1.62
C GLN A 114 8.28 13.29 1.54
N TRP A 115 7.90 14.45 1.00
CA TRP A 115 6.51 14.92 1.00
C TRP A 115 6.06 15.33 -0.40
N ARG A 116 4.91 14.82 -0.83
CA ARG A 116 4.12 15.38 -1.94
C ARG A 116 3.08 16.33 -1.36
N SER A 117 2.79 17.41 -2.06
CA SER A 117 1.82 18.41 -1.62
C SER A 117 0.98 18.91 -2.78
N GLY A 118 -0.20 19.41 -2.47
CA GLY A 118 -1.07 20.05 -3.43
C GLY A 118 -2.29 20.67 -2.77
N THR A 119 -3.20 21.12 -3.62
CA THR A 119 -4.45 21.74 -3.22
C THR A 119 -5.61 21.07 -3.94
N VAL A 120 -6.73 20.92 -3.25
CA VAL A 120 -8.01 20.45 -3.78
C VAL A 120 -9.08 21.48 -3.45
N TYR A 121 -10.14 21.49 -4.26
CA TYR A 121 -11.26 22.39 -4.10
C TYR A 121 -12.58 21.60 -4.09
N GLY A 122 -13.63 22.19 -3.53
CA GLY A 122 -14.98 21.64 -3.63
C GLY A 122 -16.03 22.68 -3.27
N GLU A 123 -17.24 22.55 -3.81
CA GLU A 123 -18.36 23.45 -3.47
C GLU A 123 -19.04 23.09 -2.15
N SER A 124 -18.60 22.00 -1.52
CA SER A 124 -19.05 21.52 -0.22
C SER A 124 -17.97 20.67 0.45
N GLN A 125 -18.07 20.46 1.76
CA GLN A 125 -17.19 19.53 2.49
C GLN A 125 -17.19 18.12 1.88
N ALA A 126 -18.35 17.66 1.37
CA ALA A 126 -18.47 16.33 0.76
C ALA A 126 -17.71 16.24 -0.58
N GLN A 127 -17.83 17.26 -1.43
CA GLN A 127 -17.05 17.34 -2.67
C GLN A 127 -15.55 17.44 -2.37
N LEU A 128 -15.15 18.26 -1.39
CA LEU A 128 -13.76 18.43 -0.98
C LEU A 128 -13.15 17.10 -0.50
N ALA A 129 -13.87 16.36 0.37
CA ALA A 129 -13.44 15.05 0.84
C ALA A 129 -13.26 14.05 -0.32
N THR A 130 -14.20 14.05 -1.27
CA THR A 130 -14.16 13.18 -2.45
C THR A 130 -12.97 13.52 -3.36
N ALA A 131 -12.68 14.81 -3.55
CA ALA A 131 -11.55 15.31 -4.32
C ALA A 131 -10.22 14.93 -3.65
N LEU A 132 -10.09 15.15 -2.34
CA LEU A 132 -8.93 14.75 -1.56
C LEU A 132 -8.64 13.26 -1.73
N VAL A 133 -9.62 12.39 -1.48
CA VAL A 133 -9.46 10.94 -1.66
C VAL A 133 -9.08 10.56 -3.09
N GLY A 134 -9.61 11.28 -4.09
CA GLY A 134 -9.26 11.06 -5.49
C GLY A 134 -7.77 11.26 -5.72
N VAL A 135 -7.23 12.38 -5.25
CA VAL A 135 -5.81 12.69 -5.35
C VAL A 135 -4.96 11.70 -4.56
N LEU A 136 -5.36 11.33 -3.33
CA LEU A 136 -4.64 10.33 -2.54
C LEU A 136 -4.58 8.97 -3.24
N ALA A 137 -5.71 8.52 -3.80
CA ALA A 137 -5.76 7.26 -4.54
C ALA A 137 -4.84 7.30 -5.77
N SER A 138 -4.80 8.42 -6.51
CA SER A 138 -3.88 8.58 -7.64
C SER A 138 -2.41 8.57 -7.19
N VAL A 139 -2.05 9.32 -6.15
CA VAL A 139 -0.67 9.39 -5.64
C VAL A 139 -0.19 8.03 -5.13
N LEU A 140 -1.02 7.33 -4.36
CA LEU A 140 -0.71 5.99 -3.86
C LEU A 140 -0.68 4.97 -5.01
N SER A 141 -1.58 5.08 -5.98
CA SER A 141 -1.54 4.21 -7.16
C SER A 141 -0.26 4.42 -7.95
N GLU A 142 0.18 5.66 -8.23
CA GLU A 142 1.47 5.91 -8.90
C GLU A 142 2.66 5.31 -8.13
N GLN A 143 2.69 5.49 -6.81
CA GLN A 143 3.81 5.05 -5.98
C GLN A 143 3.85 3.52 -5.81
N TYR A 144 2.69 2.86 -5.78
CA TYR A 144 2.57 1.43 -5.47
C TYR A 144 2.08 0.57 -6.65
N ALA A 145 1.76 1.15 -7.81
CA ALA A 145 1.46 0.41 -9.05
C ALA A 145 2.64 -0.43 -9.53
N VAL A 146 3.86 -0.08 -9.10
CA VAL A 146 5.08 -0.85 -9.36
C VAL A 146 5.29 -1.92 -8.27
N THR A 147 4.85 -1.71 -7.02
CA THR A 147 4.88 -2.75 -5.97
C THR A 147 3.80 -3.83 -6.18
N SER A 148 2.74 -3.54 -6.93
CA SER A 148 1.85 -4.56 -7.51
C SER A 148 2.47 -5.22 -8.74
N THR A 149 3.78 -5.45 -8.76
CA THR A 149 4.33 -6.37 -9.75
C THR A 149 3.76 -7.72 -9.37
N ARG A 150 2.79 -8.21 -10.15
CA ARG A 150 2.65 -9.65 -10.30
C ARG A 150 4.00 -10.15 -10.73
N SER A 151 4.80 -10.61 -9.78
CA SER A 151 6.17 -11.01 -10.03
C SER A 151 6.09 -12.27 -10.86
N GLU A 152 6.53 -12.18 -12.11
CA GLU A 152 6.74 -13.35 -12.94
C GLU A 152 8.15 -13.86 -12.65
N VAL A 153 8.23 -15.00 -11.96
CA VAL A 153 9.49 -15.63 -11.60
C VAL A 153 9.68 -16.86 -12.47
N ARG A 154 10.86 -16.98 -13.08
CA ARG A 154 11.28 -18.22 -13.74
C ARG A 154 11.98 -19.09 -12.72
N LEU A 155 11.47 -20.30 -12.54
CA LEU A 155 12.00 -21.28 -11.60
C LEU A 155 12.44 -22.52 -12.38
N THR A 156 13.72 -22.82 -12.40
CA THR A 156 14.24 -24.09 -12.92
C THR A 156 14.44 -25.05 -11.75
N VAL A 157 13.79 -26.21 -11.83
CA VAL A 157 13.90 -27.28 -10.82
C VAL A 157 14.61 -28.47 -11.45
N GLU A 158 15.77 -28.82 -10.92
CA GLU A 158 16.54 -30.02 -11.26
C GLU A 158 16.17 -31.21 -10.36
N GLY A 159 16.43 -32.42 -10.84
CA GLY A 159 16.18 -33.67 -10.09
C GLY A 159 14.76 -34.22 -10.29
N ILE A 160 14.09 -33.82 -11.37
CA ILE A 160 12.78 -34.35 -11.77
C ILE A 160 13.04 -35.49 -12.75
N THR A 161 12.98 -36.73 -12.25
CA THR A 161 13.31 -37.93 -13.04
C THR A 161 12.07 -38.73 -13.44
N GLU A 162 11.01 -38.62 -12.65
CA GLU A 162 9.76 -39.34 -12.86
C GLU A 162 8.56 -38.38 -12.99
N ILE A 163 7.46 -38.86 -13.58
CA ILE A 163 6.22 -38.07 -13.69
C ILE A 163 5.61 -37.76 -12.31
N GLN A 164 5.93 -38.59 -11.31
CA GLN A 164 5.50 -38.38 -9.92
C GLN A 164 6.21 -37.17 -9.31
N ASP A 165 7.53 -37.04 -9.51
CA ASP A 165 8.32 -35.88 -9.07
C ASP A 165 7.73 -34.56 -9.60
N TYR A 166 7.38 -34.53 -10.89
CA TYR A 166 6.75 -33.37 -11.50
C TYR A 166 5.43 -32.99 -10.84
N ALA A 167 4.56 -33.98 -10.57
CA ALA A 167 3.26 -33.74 -9.95
C ALA A 167 3.41 -33.25 -8.50
N GLU A 168 4.42 -33.72 -7.79
CA GLU A 168 4.73 -33.28 -6.43
C GLU A 168 5.28 -31.86 -6.40
N VAL A 169 6.25 -31.54 -7.25
CA VAL A 169 6.79 -30.17 -7.38
C VAL A 169 5.69 -29.19 -7.76
N SER A 170 4.86 -29.52 -8.75
CA SER A 170 3.76 -28.64 -9.19
C SER A 170 2.77 -28.38 -8.05
N ARG A 171 2.31 -29.44 -7.37
CA ARG A 171 1.39 -29.32 -6.24
C ARG A 171 1.98 -28.55 -5.07
N TYR A 172 3.27 -28.74 -4.81
CA TYR A 172 4.01 -28.00 -3.79
C TYR A 172 4.03 -26.51 -4.09
N LEU A 173 4.45 -26.13 -5.30
CA LEU A 173 4.53 -24.74 -5.73
C LEU A 173 3.14 -24.06 -5.76
N GLU A 174 2.11 -24.78 -6.21
CA GLU A 174 0.71 -24.30 -6.19
C GLU A 174 0.15 -24.15 -4.77
N GLY A 175 0.68 -24.91 -3.80
CA GLY A 175 0.27 -24.83 -2.40
C GLY A 175 0.90 -23.67 -1.62
N LEU A 176 1.88 -22.97 -2.19
CA LEU A 176 2.51 -21.82 -1.55
C LEU A 176 1.53 -20.65 -1.53
N THR A 177 1.25 -20.10 -0.34
CA THR A 177 0.28 -19.02 -0.14
C THR A 177 0.55 -17.76 -0.96
N GLN A 178 1.80 -17.55 -1.37
CA GLN A 178 2.23 -16.39 -2.15
C GLN A 178 2.20 -16.63 -3.66
N VAL A 179 1.94 -17.87 -4.12
CA VAL A 179 1.91 -18.24 -5.53
C VAL A 179 0.46 -18.26 -6.01
N MET A 180 0.17 -17.48 -7.05
CA MET A 180 -1.17 -17.43 -7.68
C MET A 180 -1.35 -18.52 -8.74
N SER A 181 -0.28 -18.82 -9.48
CA SER A 181 -0.32 -19.81 -10.57
C SER A 181 1.07 -20.34 -10.87
N VAL A 182 1.12 -21.61 -11.25
CA VAL A 182 2.32 -22.32 -11.70
C VAL A 182 2.07 -22.79 -13.14
N GLN A 183 2.99 -22.51 -14.05
CA GLN A 183 2.90 -22.97 -15.44
C GLN A 183 4.23 -23.59 -15.89
N PRO A 184 4.24 -24.82 -16.40
CA PRO A 184 5.45 -25.35 -17.03
C PRO A 184 5.73 -24.59 -18.34
N VAL A 185 6.95 -24.09 -18.49
CA VAL A 185 7.43 -23.40 -19.70
C VAL A 185 8.21 -24.36 -20.58
N ARG A 186 9.05 -25.19 -19.95
CA ARG A 186 9.93 -26.12 -20.65
C ARG A 186 10.22 -27.34 -19.79
N ILE A 187 10.15 -28.51 -20.41
CA ILE A 187 10.49 -29.79 -19.78
C ILE A 187 11.74 -30.33 -20.48
N LEU A 188 12.78 -30.61 -19.70
CA LEU A 188 14.02 -31.24 -20.12
C LEU A 188 14.16 -32.59 -19.42
N THR A 189 15.19 -33.38 -19.75
CA THR A 189 15.33 -34.77 -19.30
C THR A 189 15.41 -34.92 -17.77
N ASP A 190 16.03 -33.98 -17.08
CA ASP A 190 16.28 -34.01 -15.63
C ASP A 190 15.87 -32.71 -14.91
N MET A 191 15.23 -31.77 -15.62
CA MET A 191 14.83 -30.48 -15.09
C MET A 191 13.56 -29.94 -15.74
N VAL A 192 12.79 -29.17 -14.99
CA VAL A 192 11.59 -28.48 -15.46
C VAL A 192 11.69 -27.00 -15.15
N GLU A 193 11.39 -26.18 -16.14
CA GLU A 193 11.28 -24.73 -16.01
C GLU A 193 9.81 -24.36 -15.81
N PHE A 194 9.53 -23.72 -14.68
CA PHE A 194 8.23 -23.17 -14.32
C PHE A 194 8.24 -21.65 -14.41
N LYS A 195 7.10 -21.10 -14.80
CA LYS A 195 6.74 -19.71 -14.64
C LYS A 195 5.77 -19.58 -13.49
N LEU A 196 6.18 -18.88 -12.45
CA LEU A 196 5.36 -18.58 -11.28
C LEU A 196 4.82 -17.16 -11.40
N ARG A 197 3.54 -16.97 -11.05
CA ARG A 197 2.99 -15.64 -10.77
C ARG A 197 2.75 -15.51 -9.28
N SER A 198 3.21 -14.43 -8.68
CA SER A 198 3.06 -14.15 -7.25
C SER A 198 2.44 -12.77 -7.00
N GLU A 199 1.74 -12.63 -5.88
CA GLU A 199 1.29 -11.32 -5.36
C GLU A 199 2.38 -10.59 -4.55
N GLY A 200 3.51 -11.24 -4.29
CA GLY A 200 4.61 -10.74 -3.46
C GLY A 200 5.94 -10.59 -4.21
N GLU A 201 6.97 -10.22 -3.45
CA GLU A 201 8.34 -10.11 -3.94
C GLU A 201 9.00 -11.48 -4.08
N VAL A 202 9.96 -11.60 -5.00
CA VAL A 202 10.71 -12.86 -5.23
C VAL A 202 11.35 -13.39 -3.94
N GLN A 203 11.86 -12.50 -3.09
CA GLN A 203 12.48 -12.88 -1.82
C GLN A 203 11.52 -13.63 -0.89
N GLN A 204 10.25 -13.22 -0.85
CA GLN A 204 9.27 -13.85 0.02
C GLN A 204 8.95 -15.29 -0.44
N ILE A 205 9.00 -15.55 -1.76
CA ILE A 205 8.89 -16.91 -2.31
C ILE A 205 10.09 -17.75 -1.87
N ILE A 206 11.31 -17.20 -1.97
CA ILE A 206 12.54 -17.89 -1.54
C ILE A 206 12.44 -18.27 -0.07
N ASP A 207 12.03 -17.34 0.79
CA ASP A 207 11.93 -17.55 2.24
C ASP A 207 10.91 -18.66 2.57
N VAL A 208 9.74 -18.65 1.94
CA VAL A 208 8.73 -19.70 2.14
C VAL A 208 9.23 -21.06 1.66
N ILE A 209 9.90 -21.13 0.52
CA ILE A 209 10.44 -22.39 0.01
C ILE A 209 11.52 -22.95 0.96
N ALA A 210 12.38 -22.08 1.49
CA ALA A 210 13.45 -22.48 2.41
C ALA A 210 12.93 -23.10 3.72
N LEU A 211 11.71 -22.74 4.15
CA LEU A 211 11.09 -23.28 5.37
C LEU A 211 10.67 -24.76 5.22
N ASP A 212 10.16 -25.17 4.05
CA ASP A 212 9.65 -26.53 3.83
C ASP A 212 10.76 -27.54 3.49
N ARG A 213 11.95 -27.06 3.10
CA ARG A 213 13.15 -27.86 2.78
C ARG A 213 12.99 -28.92 1.66
N LYS A 214 11.87 -28.93 0.94
CA LYS A 214 11.63 -29.81 -0.21
C LYS A 214 12.34 -29.36 -1.49
N LEU A 215 12.66 -28.07 -1.57
CA LEU A 215 13.44 -27.48 -2.65
C LEU A 215 14.65 -26.76 -2.05
N SER A 216 15.84 -27.07 -2.56
CA SER A 216 17.09 -26.42 -2.16
C SER A 216 17.53 -25.40 -3.21
N LEU A 217 17.67 -24.13 -2.83
CA LEU A 217 18.12 -23.07 -3.74
C LEU A 217 19.58 -23.30 -4.13
N LEU A 218 19.83 -23.47 -5.42
CA LEU A 218 21.17 -23.63 -5.99
C LEU A 218 21.74 -22.30 -6.48
N ARG A 219 20.91 -21.45 -7.09
CA ARG A 219 21.33 -20.16 -7.67
C ARG A 219 20.14 -19.20 -7.78
N LEU A 220 20.42 -17.93 -7.53
CA LEU A 220 19.56 -16.80 -7.87
C LEU A 220 20.30 -15.93 -8.89
N ASP A 221 19.66 -15.65 -10.02
CA ASP A 221 20.09 -14.59 -10.94
C ASP A 221 19.15 -13.39 -10.80
N GLU A 222 19.60 -12.40 -10.03
CA GLU A 222 18.86 -11.17 -9.74
C GLU A 222 18.57 -10.34 -10.99
N SER A 223 19.39 -10.46 -12.04
CA SER A 223 19.22 -9.66 -13.27
C SER A 223 18.09 -10.15 -14.16
N SER A 224 17.77 -11.45 -14.08
CA SER A 224 16.77 -12.11 -14.92
C SER A 224 15.56 -12.65 -14.15
N SER A 225 15.54 -12.48 -12.82
CA SER A 225 14.58 -13.07 -11.88
C SER A 225 14.44 -14.59 -12.07
N THR A 226 15.58 -15.26 -12.29
CA THR A 226 15.63 -16.71 -12.52
C THR A 226 16.18 -17.42 -11.29
N LEU A 227 15.39 -18.33 -10.75
CA LEU A 227 15.71 -19.16 -9.60
C LEU A 227 16.03 -20.57 -10.05
N TRP A 228 17.07 -21.16 -9.47
CA TRP A 228 17.45 -22.55 -9.69
C TRP A 228 17.36 -23.31 -8.40
N TYR A 229 16.59 -24.39 -8.40
CA TYR A 229 16.39 -25.25 -7.25
C TYR A 229 16.67 -26.71 -7.59
N ARG A 230 17.01 -27.48 -6.56
CA ARG A 230 17.04 -28.94 -6.60
C ARG A 230 15.85 -29.49 -5.84
N TRP A 231 15.13 -30.41 -6.46
CA TRP A 231 14.12 -31.22 -5.80
C TRP A 231 14.78 -32.19 -4.81
N THR A 232 14.36 -32.13 -3.56
CA THR A 232 14.81 -33.00 -2.47
C THR A 232 13.56 -33.60 -1.82
N PRO A 233 13.03 -34.72 -2.38
CA PRO A 233 11.87 -35.40 -1.81
C PRO A 233 12.15 -35.98 -0.42
#